data_AF-A0A7J9WG73-F1
#
_entry.id   AF-A0A7J9WG73-F1
#
_cell.length_a   1.000
_cell.length_b   1.000
_cell.length_c   1.000
_cell.angle_alpha   90.00
_cell.angle_beta   90.00
_cell.angle_gamma   90.00
#
_symmetry.space_group_name_H-M   'P 1'
#
loop_
_entity.id
_entity.type
_entity.pdbx_description
1 polymer ?
#
loop_
_entity_poly.entity_id
_entity_poly.type
_entity_poly.pdbx_seq_one_letter_code
_entity_poly.pdbx_strand_id
1 'polypeptide(L)' 'DLVDGVTYTARGATTESLVTRGKSGTLRMVKARHTFDKLMEYSSIDFD' A
#
# COMPACT_ATOMS: atom_id res chain seq x y z
N ASP A 1 -12.65 8.88 -9.92
CA ASP A 1 -11.47 8.01 -10.08
C ASP A 1 -11.74 6.63 -9.52
N LEU A 2 -11.16 5.60 -10.12
CA LEU A 2 -11.46 4.18 -9.84
C LEU A 2 -10.81 3.65 -8.55
N VAL A 3 -9.74 4.28 -8.10
CA VAL A 3 -8.99 3.92 -6.90
C VAL A 3 -8.63 5.18 -6.14
N ASP A 4 -8.58 5.08 -4.82
CA ASP A 4 -8.08 6.15 -3.98
C ASP A 4 -6.56 6.33 -4.15
N GLY A 5 -6.11 7.58 -4.10
CA GLY A 5 -4.69 7.91 -4.09
C GLY A 5 -3.99 7.50 -2.79
N VAL A 6 -2.67 7.67 -2.75
CA VAL A 6 -1.89 7.41 -1.53
C VAL A 6 -2.26 8.42 -0.45
N THR A 7 -2.63 7.93 0.73
CA THR A 7 -2.85 8.78 1.90
C THR A 7 -1.76 8.51 2.93
N TYR A 8 -1.03 9.56 3.31
CA TYR A 8 0.01 9.50 4.34
C TYR A 8 -0.56 9.91 5.70
N THR A 9 -0.05 9.28 6.74
CA THR A 9 -0.32 9.57 8.15
C THR A 9 1.01 9.55 8.90
N ALA A 10 1.03 10.09 10.13
CA ALA A 10 2.23 10.03 10.97
C ALA A 10 2.75 8.60 11.23
N ARG A 11 1.91 7.58 11.06
CA ARG A 11 2.25 6.18 11.34
C ARG A 11 2.55 5.34 10.09
N GLY A 12 2.37 5.90 8.89
CA GLY A 12 2.37 5.08 7.69
C GLY A 12 1.61 5.66 6.51
N ALA A 13 1.41 4.81 5.50
CA ALA A 13 0.66 5.14 4.29
C ALA A 13 -0.43 4.11 4.00
N THR A 14 -1.50 4.54 3.33
CA THR A 14 -2.53 3.64 2.80
C THR A 14 -2.65 3.78 1.30
N THR A 15 -2.81 2.65 0.61
CA THR A 15 -2.94 2.59 -0.84
C THR A 15 -4.13 1.75 -1.23
N GLU A 16 -4.78 2.11 -2.33
CA GLU A 16 -5.78 1.28 -2.99
C GLU A 16 -5.27 0.85 -4.38
N SER A 17 -5.52 -0.40 -4.75
CA SER A 17 -5.05 -0.96 -6.01
C SER A 17 -6.07 -1.91 -6.60
N LEU A 18 -6.28 -1.79 -7.90
CA LEU A 18 -7.10 -2.70 -8.69
C LEU A 18 -6.20 -3.69 -9.44
N VAL A 19 -6.36 -4.98 -9.17
CA VAL A 19 -5.57 -6.04 -9.79
C VAL A 19 -6.48 -6.93 -10.63
N THR A 20 -6.04 -7.26 -11.85
CA THR A 20 -6.76 -8.15 -12.76
C THR A 20 -5.89 -9.30 -13.23
N ARG A 21 -6.50 -10.46 -13.54
CA ARG A 21 -5.81 -11.60 -14.12
C ARG A 21 -6.62 -12.22 -15.26
N GLY A 22 -6.16 -12.01 -16.50
CA GLY A 22 -6.85 -12.47 -17.70
C GLY A 22 -7.13 -13.98 -17.73
N LYS A 23 -6.14 -14.81 -17.39
CA LYS A 23 -6.30 -16.29 -17.40
C LYS A 23 -7.37 -16.81 -16.45
N SER A 24 -7.63 -16.14 -15.32
CA SER A 24 -8.67 -16.57 -14.37
C SER A 24 -9.89 -15.66 -14.36
N GLY A 25 -9.91 -14.59 -15.15
CA GLY A 25 -10.97 -13.58 -15.12
C GLY A 25 -11.13 -12.88 -13.76
N THR A 26 -10.14 -12.98 -12.86
CA THR A 26 -10.29 -12.49 -11.48
C THR A 26 -9.98 -11.00 -11.42
N LEU A 27 -10.82 -10.26 -10.70
CA LEU A 27 -10.62 -8.87 -10.33
C LEU A 27 -10.56 -8.75 -8.80
N ARG A 28 -9.60 -7.97 -8.29
CA ARG A 28 -9.43 -7.74 -6.84
C ARG A 28 -9.18 -6.27 -6.57
N MET A 29 -9.94 -5.72 -5.63
CA MET A 29 -9.60 -4.47 -5.00
C MET A 29 -8.74 -4.77 -3.76
N VAL A 30 -7.61 -4.10 -3.64
CA VAL A 30 -6.64 -4.31 -2.56
C VAL A 30 -6.41 -3.00 -1.83
N LYS A 31 -6.77 -2.95 -0.55
CA LYS A 31 -6.44 -1.85 0.37
C LYS A 31 -5.30 -2.29 1.27
N ALA A 32 -4.17 -1.63 1.16
CA ALA A 32 -2.99 -1.91 1.97
C ALA A 32 -2.74 -0.80 2.99
N ARG A 33 -2.29 -1.19 4.19
CA ARG A 33 -1.75 -0.30 5.21
C ARG A 33 -0.27 -0.59 5.37
N HIS A 34 0.55 0.41 5.13
CA HIS A 34 2.00 0.36 5.25
C HIS A 34 2.38 1.01 6.58
N THR A 35 2.83 0.22 7.55
CA THR A 35 3.24 0.71 8.88
C THR A 35 4.71 1.06 8.91
N PHE A 36 5.05 2.32 9.19
CA PHE A 36 6.45 2.76 9.18
C PHE A 36 7.23 2.27 10.39
N ASP A 37 6.61 2.09 11.56
CA ASP A 37 7.28 1.53 12.75
C ASP A 37 8.00 0.21 12.42
N LYS A 38 7.32 -0.67 11.68
CA LYS A 38 7.90 -1.95 11.21
C LYS A 38 8.93 -1.75 10.09
N LEU A 39 8.75 -0.74 9.23
CA LEU A 39 9.71 -0.44 8.18
C LEU A 39 11.04 0.03 8.79
N MET A 40 10.99 0.90 9.79
CA MET A 40 12.17 1.42 10.47
C MET A 40 12.97 0.32 11.17
N GLU A 41 12.33 -0.72 11.71
CA GLU A 41 13.02 -1.89 12.28
C GLU A 41 13.96 -2.59 11.28
N TYR A 42 13.60 -2.61 10.00
CA TYR A 42 14.37 -3.28 8.94
C TYR A 42 15.12 -2.31 8.02
N SER A 43 14.93 -0.99 8.19
CA SER A 43 15.52 0.00 7.31
C SER A 43 17.00 0.19 7.62
N SER A 44 17.83 0.18 6.58
CA SER A 44 19.24 0.58 6.69
C SER A 44 19.45 2.09 6.51
N ILE A 45 18.37 2.84 6.29
CA ILE A 45 18.36 4.28 6.04
C ILE A 45 17.42 4.93 7.05
N ASP A 46 17.92 5.97 7.74
CA ASP A 46 17.09 6.79 8.62
C ASP A 46 16.23 7.75 7.79
N PHE A 47 14.95 7.83 8.14
CA PHE A 47 13.94 8.64 7.45
C PHE A 47 13.46 9.84 8.30
N ASP A 48 14.26 10.26 9.29
CA ASP A 48 14.03 11.43 10.16
C ASP A 48 14.31 12.77 9.47
#